data_AF-A0AA39PNR3-F1
#
_entry.id   AF-A0AA39PNR3-F1
#
_cell.length_a   1.000
_cell.length_b   1.000
_cell.length_c   1.000
_cell.angle_alpha   90.00
_cell.angle_beta   90.00
_cell.angle_gamma   90.00
#
_symmetry.space_group_name_H-M   'P 1'
#
loop_
_entity.id
_entity.type
_entity.pdbx_description
1 polymer ?
#
loop_
_entity_poly.entity_id
_entity_poly.type
_entity_poly.pdbx_seq_one_letter_code
_entity_poly.pdbx_strand_id
1 'polypeptide(L)'
;QALGEAEAELAMLSSIHKIDAVMSEDFDALLFGAQCVIQINDESDSQYLIEVYENNNQFLPHDLVVIALLSGGDYDASDGIQGCGIQTAIEIAKTGIGKRLFDALKNCSTDNFRVSQYFRPLMSQSKGECRAPVTPLPSLPDIPKLAKLCEELFSWGNCQDIIHKFGDHVFPGLAVQEL
;
A
#
# COMPACT_ATOMS: atom_id res chain seq x y z
N GLN A 1 -7.39 -2.62 10.91
CA GLN A 1 -6.96 -3.82 10.18
C GLN A 1 -7.77 -3.88 8.89
N ALA A 2 -7.13 -4.11 7.75
CA ALA A 2 -7.80 -4.25 6.46
C ALA A 2 -8.70 -5.50 6.43
N LEU A 3 -9.74 -5.50 5.60
CA LEU A 3 -10.62 -6.67 5.41
C LEU A 3 -10.04 -7.70 4.42
N GLY A 4 -9.18 -7.25 3.52
CA GLY A 4 -8.45 -8.05 2.54
C GLY A 4 -7.00 -7.57 2.45
N GLU A 5 -6.52 -7.30 1.23
CA GLU A 5 -5.19 -6.75 1.00
C GLU A 5 -5.04 -5.35 1.61
N ALA A 6 -3.90 -5.14 2.27
CA ALA A 6 -3.60 -3.87 2.92
C ALA A 6 -3.47 -2.73 1.91
N GLU A 7 -2.87 -2.98 0.76
CA GLU A 7 -2.67 -1.99 -0.30
C GLU A 7 -3.97 -1.50 -0.91
N ALA A 8 -4.93 -2.40 -1.13
CA ALA A 8 -6.25 -2.01 -1.62
C ALA A 8 -6.99 -1.11 -0.61
N GLU A 9 -6.86 -1.39 0.69
CA GLU A 9 -7.40 -0.52 1.75
C GLU A 9 -6.69 0.84 1.78
N LEU A 10 -5.36 0.87 1.67
CA LEU A 10 -4.57 2.11 1.65
C LEU A 10 -4.84 2.94 0.39
N ALA A 11 -4.96 2.31 -0.77
CA ALA A 11 -5.34 2.96 -2.03
C ALA A 11 -6.73 3.59 -1.93
N MET A 12 -7.69 2.90 -1.30
CA MET A 12 -8.99 3.48 -0.98
C MET A 12 -8.85 4.72 -0.10
N LEU A 13 -8.10 4.65 1.00
CA LEU A 13 -7.86 5.80 1.89
C LEU A 13 -7.17 6.97 1.19
N SER A 14 -6.21 6.70 0.30
CA SER A 14 -5.56 7.69 -0.56
C SER A 14 -6.58 8.35 -1.50
N SER A 15 -7.43 7.57 -2.17
CA SER A 15 -8.44 8.08 -3.11
C SER A 15 -9.48 9.01 -2.46
N ILE A 16 -9.82 8.76 -1.19
CA ILE A 16 -10.72 9.61 -0.39
C ILE A 16 -9.98 10.68 0.43
N HIS A 17 -8.69 10.89 0.16
CA HIS A 17 -7.85 11.93 0.77
C HIS A 17 -7.77 11.82 2.30
N LYS A 18 -7.77 10.59 2.83
CA LYS A 18 -7.52 10.32 4.25
C LYS A 18 -6.04 10.20 4.58
N ILE A 19 -5.24 9.83 3.59
CA ILE A 19 -3.77 9.80 3.62
C ILE A 19 -3.26 10.40 2.32
N ASP A 20 -2.08 11.02 2.35
CA ASP A 20 -1.49 11.70 1.19
C ASP A 20 -0.69 10.76 0.29
N ALA A 21 -0.10 9.71 0.87
CA ALA A 21 0.69 8.72 0.16
C ALA A 21 0.53 7.32 0.76
N VAL A 22 0.71 6.30 -0.06
CA VAL A 22 0.82 4.90 0.34
C VAL A 22 2.28 4.52 0.34
N MET A 23 2.79 3.95 1.43
CA MET A 23 4.13 3.39 1.45
C MET A 23 4.02 1.88 1.25
N SER A 24 4.65 1.34 0.21
CA SER A 24 4.59 -0.09 -0.12
C SER A 24 5.92 -0.60 -0.68
N GLU A 25 6.09 -1.93 -0.67
CA GLU A 25 7.24 -2.62 -1.24
C GLU A 25 7.19 -2.66 -2.78
N ASP A 26 6.00 -2.50 -3.36
CA ASP A 26 5.78 -2.46 -4.80
C ASP A 26 4.80 -1.31 -5.19
N PHE A 27 4.26 -1.36 -6.41
CA PHE A 27 3.38 -0.34 -6.94
C PHE A 27 1.92 -0.82 -7.09
N ASP A 28 1.54 -1.94 -6.49
CA ASP A 28 0.21 -2.55 -6.67
C ASP A 28 -0.90 -1.68 -6.07
N ALA A 29 -0.60 -0.89 -5.06
CA ALA A 29 -1.49 0.17 -4.58
C ALA A 29 -1.97 1.13 -5.70
N LEU A 30 -1.19 1.36 -6.77
CA LEU A 30 -1.64 2.14 -7.93
C LEU A 30 -2.73 1.42 -8.73
N LEU A 31 -2.68 0.08 -8.82
CA LEU A 31 -3.72 -0.74 -9.47
C LEU A 31 -5.07 -0.56 -8.78
N PHE A 32 -5.04 -0.38 -7.46
CA PHE A 32 -6.22 -0.13 -6.63
C PHE A 32 -6.64 1.35 -6.57
N GLY A 33 -5.88 2.25 -7.22
CA GLY A 33 -6.23 3.67 -7.35
C GLY A 33 -5.57 4.61 -6.36
N ALA A 34 -4.46 4.22 -5.71
CA ALA A 34 -3.63 5.15 -4.96
C ALA A 34 -3.16 6.30 -5.85
N GLN A 35 -3.05 7.49 -5.26
CA GLN A 35 -2.62 8.70 -5.98
C GLN A 35 -1.11 8.89 -5.95
N CYS A 36 -0.46 8.42 -4.89
CA CYS A 36 0.97 8.51 -4.67
C CYS A 36 1.43 7.27 -3.91
N VAL A 37 2.44 6.57 -4.44
CA VAL A 37 3.10 5.43 -3.80
C VAL A 37 4.56 5.75 -3.55
N ILE A 38 5.03 5.51 -2.34
CA ILE A 38 6.43 5.66 -1.91
C ILE A 38 7.01 4.28 -1.70
N GLN A 39 8.07 3.95 -2.44
CA GLN A 39 8.82 2.72 -2.33
C GLN A 39 10.19 3.00 -1.72
N ILE A 40 10.62 2.20 -0.74
CA ILE A 40 12.01 2.22 -0.26
C ILE A 40 12.82 1.25 -1.12
N ASN A 41 13.82 1.77 -1.82
CA ASN A 41 14.72 0.96 -2.65
C ASN A 41 16.02 0.59 -1.94
N ASP A 42 16.49 1.45 -1.04
CA ASP A 42 17.68 1.20 -0.26
C ASP A 42 17.55 1.87 1.11
N GLU A 43 18.05 1.17 2.13
CA GLU A 43 18.08 1.61 3.51
C GLU A 43 19.51 1.47 4.05
N SER A 44 20.00 2.58 4.61
CA SER A 44 21.24 2.63 5.37
C SER A 44 21.01 3.28 6.73
N ASP A 45 21.97 3.16 7.65
CA ASP A 45 21.87 3.68 9.02
C ASP A 45 21.53 5.18 9.14
N SER A 46 21.64 5.97 8.07
CA SER A 46 21.38 7.41 8.11
C SER A 46 20.58 7.94 6.93
N GLN A 47 20.25 7.11 5.95
CA GLN A 47 19.62 7.54 4.71
C GLN A 47 18.71 6.47 4.14
N TYR A 48 17.58 6.93 3.62
CA TYR A 48 16.65 6.15 2.82
C TYR A 48 16.72 6.64 1.38
N LEU A 49 16.89 5.72 0.44
CA LEU A 49 16.63 5.99 -0.97
C LEU A 49 15.18 5.60 -1.24
N ILE A 50 14.35 6.60 -1.52
CA ILE A 50 12.96 6.40 -1.87
C ILE A 50 12.71 6.74 -3.34
N GLU A 51 11.82 5.97 -3.95
CA GLU A 51 11.18 6.32 -5.21
C GLU A 51 9.73 6.69 -4.96
N VAL A 52 9.27 7.73 -5.65
CA VAL A 52 7.91 8.24 -5.51
C VAL A 52 7.21 8.10 -6.86
N TYR A 53 6.13 7.35 -6.84
CA TYR A 53 5.30 7.05 -7.99
C TYR A 53 3.97 7.81 -7.85
N GLU A 54 3.85 8.91 -8.59
CA GLU A 54 2.61 9.67 -8.65
C GLU A 54 1.75 9.18 -9.82
N ASN A 55 0.45 9.07 -9.58
CA ASN A 55 -0.51 8.83 -10.63
C ASN A 55 -0.61 10.08 -11.52
N ASN A 56 0.18 10.09 -12.60
CA ASN A 56 0.25 11.16 -13.58
C ASN A 56 -0.92 11.15 -14.60
N ASN A 57 -1.97 10.37 -14.36
CA ASN A 57 -3.11 10.15 -15.25
C ASN A 57 -2.73 9.61 -16.65
N GLN A 58 -1.52 9.07 -16.83
CA GLN A 58 -1.13 8.42 -18.09
C GLN A 58 -1.89 7.12 -18.29
N PHE A 59 -2.17 6.41 -17.20
CA PHE A 59 -2.97 5.20 -17.16
C PHE A 59 -3.99 5.32 -16.03
N LEU A 60 -5.22 4.95 -16.31
CA LEU A 60 -6.24 4.84 -15.28
C LEU A 60 -6.10 3.47 -14.59
N PRO A 61 -6.64 3.28 -13.37
CA PRO A 61 -6.53 1.99 -12.67
C PRO A 61 -6.97 0.80 -13.52
N HIS A 62 -8.00 0.98 -14.36
CA HIS A 62 -8.45 -0.06 -15.28
C HIS A 62 -7.45 -0.41 -16.39
N ASP A 63 -6.65 0.54 -16.83
CA ASP A 63 -5.60 0.30 -17.82
C ASP A 63 -4.48 -0.52 -17.21
N LEU A 64 -4.10 -0.21 -15.96
CA LEU A 64 -3.07 -0.95 -15.25
C LEU A 64 -3.51 -2.39 -14.93
N VAL A 65 -4.77 -2.60 -14.55
CA VAL A 65 -5.32 -3.95 -14.36
C VAL A 65 -5.31 -4.75 -15.66
N VAL A 66 -5.61 -4.11 -16.80
CA VAL A 66 -5.53 -4.78 -18.10
C VAL A 66 -4.09 -5.12 -18.45
N ILE A 67 -3.14 -4.25 -18.11
CA ILE A 67 -1.72 -4.55 -18.28
C ILE A 67 -1.35 -5.79 -17.46
N ALA A 68 -1.67 -5.80 -16.16
CA ALA A 68 -1.42 -6.94 -15.27
C ALA A 68 -2.01 -8.24 -15.81
N LEU A 69 -3.29 -8.23 -16.23
CA LEU A 69 -3.96 -9.43 -16.77
C LEU A 69 -3.34 -9.96 -18.07
N LEU A 70 -2.79 -9.07 -18.89
CA LEU A 70 -2.20 -9.45 -20.17
C LEU A 70 -0.76 -9.92 -20.00
N SER A 71 0.04 -9.25 -19.16
CA SER A 71 1.45 -9.57 -18.93
C SER A 71 1.70 -10.59 -17.81
N GLY A 72 0.68 -10.88 -17.00
CA GLY A 72 0.75 -11.69 -15.80
C GLY A 72 0.98 -10.82 -14.56
N GLY A 73 0.07 -10.91 -13.59
CA GLY A 73 0.21 -10.34 -12.25
C GLY A 73 -0.06 -11.38 -11.15
N ASP A 74 0.04 -10.94 -9.89
CA ASP A 74 0.00 -11.82 -8.70
C ASP A 74 -1.32 -12.60 -8.52
N TYR A 75 -2.39 -12.06 -9.09
CA TYR A 75 -3.71 -12.67 -9.05
C TYR A 75 -3.97 -13.65 -10.20
N ASP A 76 -3.10 -13.72 -11.20
CA ASP A 76 -3.29 -14.59 -12.36
C ASP A 76 -2.85 -16.03 -12.04
N ALA A 77 -3.68 -17.00 -12.42
CA ALA A 77 -3.35 -18.43 -12.30
C ALA A 77 -2.47 -18.93 -13.46
N SER A 78 -2.26 -18.08 -14.47
CA SER A 78 -1.41 -18.27 -15.64
C SER A 78 -0.52 -17.04 -15.79
N ASP A 79 0.69 -17.17 -16.35
CA ASP A 79 1.67 -16.08 -16.55
C ASP A 79 1.21 -15.02 -17.60
N GLY A 80 -0.02 -14.53 -17.49
CA GLY A 80 -0.68 -13.69 -18.50
C GLY A 80 -1.00 -14.45 -19.79
N ILE A 81 -1.17 -13.70 -20.89
CA ILE A 81 -1.34 -14.27 -22.22
C ILE A 81 0.04 -14.59 -22.80
N GLN A 82 0.25 -15.85 -23.19
CA GLN A 82 1.51 -16.26 -23.82
C GLN A 82 1.87 -15.39 -25.03
N GLY A 83 3.05 -14.77 -24.99
CA GLY A 83 3.53 -13.87 -26.05
C GLY A 83 3.07 -12.41 -25.90
N CYS A 84 2.28 -12.08 -24.89
CA CYS A 84 1.90 -10.72 -24.55
C CYS A 84 2.79 -10.20 -23.41
N GLY A 85 3.93 -9.60 -23.77
CA GLY A 85 4.78 -8.92 -22.79
C GLY A 85 4.22 -7.55 -22.37
N ILE A 86 4.83 -6.92 -21.37
CA ILE A 86 4.40 -5.64 -20.80
C ILE A 86 4.24 -4.53 -21.86
N GLN A 87 5.11 -4.48 -22.87
CA GLN A 87 5.04 -3.47 -23.92
C GLN A 87 3.77 -3.62 -24.79
N THR A 88 3.45 -4.86 -25.18
CA THR A 88 2.23 -5.17 -25.93
C THR A 88 1.00 -4.85 -25.10
N ALA A 89 1.02 -5.19 -23.81
CA ALA A 89 -0.06 -4.91 -22.88
C ALA A 89 -0.31 -3.39 -22.72
N ILE A 90 0.75 -2.59 -22.61
CA ILE A 90 0.70 -1.13 -22.57
C ILE A 90 0.06 -0.56 -23.85
N GLU A 91 0.45 -1.06 -25.02
CA GLU A 91 -0.13 -0.62 -26.30
C GLU A 91 -1.62 -0.96 -26.39
N ILE A 92 -2.01 -2.15 -25.92
CA ILE A 92 -3.42 -2.56 -25.86
C ILE A 92 -4.21 -1.66 -24.90
N ALA A 93 -3.68 -1.36 -23.73
CA ALA A 93 -4.35 -0.48 -22.76
C ALA A 93 -4.64 0.91 -23.38
N LYS A 94 -3.65 1.49 -24.08
CA LYS A 94 -3.79 2.78 -24.78
C LYS A 94 -4.84 2.79 -25.91
N THR A 95 -5.25 1.64 -26.43
CA THR A 95 -6.29 1.56 -27.48
C THR A 95 -7.72 1.77 -26.94
N GLY A 96 -7.91 1.81 -25.62
CA GLY A 96 -9.23 1.93 -24.99
C GLY A 96 -10.00 0.61 -24.89
N ILE A 97 -9.43 -0.50 -25.39
CA ILE A 97 -9.93 -1.86 -25.11
C ILE A 97 -9.93 -2.14 -23.60
N GLY A 98 -8.94 -1.60 -22.87
CA GLY A 98 -8.80 -1.82 -21.44
C GLY A 98 -10.07 -1.45 -20.66
N LYS A 99 -10.62 -0.26 -20.90
CA LYS A 99 -11.89 0.17 -20.30
C LYS A 99 -13.05 -0.77 -20.61
N ARG A 100 -13.21 -1.20 -21.87
CA ARG A 100 -14.33 -2.08 -22.28
C ARG A 100 -14.21 -3.47 -21.63
N LEU A 101 -12.99 -3.99 -21.56
CA LEU A 101 -12.71 -5.26 -20.90
C LEU A 101 -12.94 -5.16 -19.39
N PHE A 102 -12.44 -4.10 -18.77
CA PHE A 102 -12.65 -3.80 -17.36
C PHE A 102 -14.14 -3.72 -17.02
N ASP A 103 -14.92 -2.96 -17.80
CA ASP A 103 -16.37 -2.84 -17.63
C ASP A 103 -17.07 -4.20 -17.80
N ALA A 104 -16.65 -5.01 -18.76
CA ALA A 104 -17.18 -6.36 -18.97
C ALA A 104 -16.87 -7.28 -17.78
N LEU A 105 -15.63 -7.27 -17.27
CA LEU A 105 -15.19 -8.09 -16.13
C LEU A 105 -15.88 -7.66 -14.84
N LYS A 106 -16.06 -6.36 -14.62
CA LYS A 106 -16.78 -5.83 -13.46
C LYS A 106 -18.26 -6.23 -13.44
N ASN A 107 -18.88 -6.41 -14.62
CA ASN A 107 -20.28 -6.80 -14.76
C ASN A 107 -20.49 -8.32 -14.91
N CYS A 108 -19.42 -9.07 -15.18
CA CYS A 108 -19.48 -10.51 -15.26
C CYS A 108 -19.61 -11.12 -13.85
N SER A 109 -20.43 -12.16 -13.73
CA SER A 109 -20.45 -13.03 -12.55
C SER A 109 -19.33 -14.06 -12.72
N THR A 110 -18.09 -13.61 -12.81
CA THR A 110 -16.95 -14.52 -12.98
C THR A 110 -16.71 -15.26 -11.67
N ASP A 111 -16.83 -16.59 -11.69
CA ASP A 111 -16.44 -17.51 -10.60
C ASP A 111 -14.92 -17.52 -10.36
N ASN A 112 -14.14 -16.83 -11.19
CA ASN A 112 -12.70 -16.70 -10.99
C ASN A 112 -12.41 -15.66 -9.91
N PHE A 113 -12.51 -16.12 -8.66
CA PHE A 113 -12.35 -15.33 -7.43
C PHE A 113 -11.02 -14.56 -7.36
N ARG A 114 -9.98 -14.97 -8.09
CA ARG A 114 -8.66 -14.32 -8.00
C ARG A 114 -8.63 -13.00 -8.76
N VAL A 115 -9.00 -13.03 -10.03
CA VAL A 115 -9.02 -11.85 -10.91
C VAL A 115 -10.04 -10.80 -10.45
N SER A 116 -11.10 -11.21 -9.75
CA SER A 116 -12.07 -10.27 -9.18
C SER A 116 -11.49 -9.36 -8.09
N GLN A 117 -10.34 -9.70 -7.50
CA GLN A 117 -9.68 -8.90 -6.46
C GLN A 117 -9.19 -7.55 -7.01
N TYR A 118 -8.76 -7.47 -8.27
CA TYR A 118 -8.44 -6.19 -8.93
C TYR A 118 -9.66 -5.28 -9.10
N PHE A 119 -10.86 -5.85 -9.30
CA PHE A 119 -12.06 -5.08 -9.65
C PHE A 119 -12.98 -4.78 -8.47
N ARG A 120 -12.92 -5.64 -7.46
CA ARG A 120 -13.77 -5.63 -6.27
C ARG A 120 -12.94 -6.06 -5.06
N PRO A 121 -11.88 -5.32 -4.71
CA PRO A 121 -11.09 -5.65 -3.54
C PRO A 121 -11.96 -5.61 -2.28
N LEU A 122 -11.67 -6.51 -1.34
CA LEU A 122 -12.35 -6.54 -0.05
C LEU A 122 -11.78 -5.45 0.86
N MET A 123 -12.39 -4.27 0.78
CA MET A 123 -12.04 -3.08 1.58
C MET A 123 -13.17 -2.67 2.52
N SER A 124 -12.90 -1.85 3.54
CA SER A 124 -13.89 -1.40 4.53
C SER A 124 -15.15 -0.78 3.91
N GLN A 125 -14.99 0.01 2.84
CA GLN A 125 -16.12 0.61 2.09
C GLN A 125 -17.07 -0.44 1.48
N SER A 126 -16.58 -1.64 1.14
CA SER A 126 -17.38 -2.71 0.53
C SER A 126 -18.48 -3.25 1.46
N LYS A 127 -18.33 -3.09 2.78
CA LYS A 127 -19.37 -3.42 3.77
C LYS A 127 -20.39 -2.30 4.00
N GLY A 128 -20.28 -1.16 3.31
CA GLY A 128 -21.06 0.03 3.61
C GLY A 128 -20.64 0.73 4.90
N GLU A 129 -19.54 0.29 5.52
CA GLU A 129 -18.92 0.94 6.65
C GLU A 129 -18.09 2.12 6.14
N CYS A 130 -18.73 3.26 5.88
CA CYS A 130 -18.06 4.53 5.57
C CYS A 130 -17.33 5.14 6.77
N ARG A 131 -16.81 4.33 7.69
CA ARG A 131 -15.94 4.78 8.77
C ARG A 131 -14.53 4.40 8.38
N ALA A 132 -13.94 5.21 7.49
CA ALA A 132 -12.49 5.28 7.40
C ALA A 132 -11.93 5.37 8.83
N PRO A 133 -10.89 4.60 9.18
CA PRO A 133 -10.30 4.67 10.51
C PRO A 133 -10.03 6.14 10.84
N VAL A 134 -10.43 6.54 12.06
CA VAL A 134 -10.15 7.89 12.55
C VAL A 134 -8.64 8.03 12.52
N THR A 135 -8.13 8.97 11.72
CA THR A 135 -6.70 9.30 11.71
C THR A 135 -6.33 9.66 13.14
N PRO A 136 -5.49 8.86 13.83
CA PRO A 136 -5.15 9.16 15.22
C PRO A 136 -4.48 10.54 15.24
N LEU A 137 -4.92 11.41 16.15
CA LEU A 137 -4.16 12.60 16.43
C LEU A 137 -2.78 12.15 16.95
N PRO A 138 -1.67 12.79 16.54
CA PRO A 138 -0.36 12.47 17.09
C PRO A 138 -0.43 12.60 18.62
N SER A 139 -0.32 11.45 19.30
CA SER A 139 -0.25 11.39 20.76
C SER A 139 1.17 11.07 21.16
N LEU A 140 1.63 11.65 22.26
CA LEU A 140 2.89 11.23 22.86
C LEU A 140 2.85 9.73 23.20
N PRO A 141 3.93 8.98 22.92
CA PRO A 141 4.01 7.58 23.29
C PRO A 141 4.07 7.42 24.82
N ASP A 142 3.49 6.33 25.32
CA ASP A 142 3.56 5.95 26.73
C ASP A 142 4.97 5.42 27.04
N ILE A 143 5.86 6.31 27.50
CA ILE A 143 7.28 6.01 27.77
C ILE A 143 7.46 4.88 28.80
N PRO A 144 6.74 4.87 29.96
CA PRO A 144 6.81 3.74 30.89
C PRO A 144 6.41 2.40 30.27
N LYS A 145 5.35 2.38 29.46
CA LYS A 145 4.92 1.16 28.78
C LYS A 145 5.93 0.70 27.73
N LEU A 146 6.54 1.64 26.99
CA LEU A 146 7.60 1.34 26.03
C LEU A 146 8.83 0.75 26.72
N ALA A 147 9.26 1.32 27.86
CA ALA A 147 10.38 0.82 28.63
C ALA A 147 10.16 -0.64 29.08
N LYS A 148 8.96 -0.93 29.59
CA LYS A 148 8.57 -2.30 29.97
C LYS A 148 8.61 -3.27 28.78
N LEU A 149 8.12 -2.86 27.61
CA LEU A 149 8.22 -3.69 26.40
C LEU A 149 9.68 -3.92 25.97
N CYS A 150 10.55 -2.92 26.12
CA CYS A 150 11.97 -3.07 25.82
C CYS A 150 12.68 -4.07 26.75
N GLU A 151 12.31 -4.08 28.04
CA GLU A 151 12.77 -5.09 28.99
C GLU A 151 12.32 -6.50 28.57
N GLU A 152 11.04 -6.65 28.22
CA GLU A 152 10.43 -7.95 27.91
C GLU A 152 10.89 -8.51 26.56
N LEU A 153 11.02 -7.68 25.52
CA LEU A 153 11.24 -8.11 24.14
C LEU A 153 12.70 -8.07 23.70
N PHE A 154 13.48 -7.09 24.19
CA PHE A 154 14.85 -6.87 23.74
C PHE A 154 15.89 -7.15 24.82
N SER A 155 15.46 -7.53 26.04
CA SER A 155 16.35 -7.79 27.17
C SER A 155 17.29 -6.62 27.46
N TRP A 156 16.79 -5.38 27.35
CA TRP A 156 17.57 -4.15 27.60
C TRP A 156 18.01 -3.97 29.06
N GLY A 157 17.89 -4.99 29.91
CA GLY A 157 18.55 -5.04 31.20
C GLY A 157 17.87 -4.19 32.26
N ASN A 158 18.66 -3.37 32.96
CA ASN A 158 18.22 -2.56 34.08
C ASN A 158 17.91 -1.11 33.64
N CYS A 159 17.39 -0.29 34.57
CA CYS A 159 16.95 1.07 34.26
C CYS A 159 18.04 1.98 33.65
N GLN A 160 19.33 1.77 33.95
CA GLN A 160 20.40 2.60 33.38
C GLN A 160 20.62 2.30 31.89
N ASP A 161 20.57 1.02 31.53
CA ASP A 161 20.75 0.57 30.15
C ASP A 161 19.57 1.03 29.27
N ILE A 162 18.35 1.00 29.80
CA ILE A 162 17.15 1.52 29.13
C ILE A 162 17.26 3.03 28.90
N ILE A 163 17.66 3.80 29.92
CA ILE A 163 17.81 5.25 29.79
C ILE A 163 18.88 5.58 28.73
N HIS A 164 20.00 4.86 28.73
CA HIS A 164 21.03 5.03 27.71
C HIS A 164 20.48 4.77 26.30
N LYS A 165 19.81 3.63 26.09
CA LYS A 165 19.23 3.27 24.79
C LYS A 165 18.11 4.21 24.35
N PHE A 166 17.31 4.71 25.28
CA PHE A 166 16.28 5.70 24.98
C PHE A 166 16.92 7.02 24.57
N GLY A 167 18.04 7.40 25.19
CA GLY A 167 18.86 8.53 24.78
C GLY A 167 19.31 8.44 23.32
N ASP A 168 19.80 7.28 22.91
CA ASP A 168 20.33 7.08 21.56
C ASP A 168 19.23 6.92 20.49
N HIS A 169 18.09 6.30 20.82
CA HIS A 169 17.13 5.81 19.81
C HIS A 169 15.71 6.37 19.92
N VAL A 170 15.29 6.90 21.08
CA VAL A 170 13.88 7.32 21.31
C VAL A 170 13.77 8.84 21.50
N PHE A 171 14.62 9.43 22.33
CA PHE A 171 14.54 10.85 22.68
C PHE A 171 14.71 11.80 21.49
N PRO A 172 15.57 11.53 20.48
CA PRO A 172 15.62 12.38 19.29
C PRO A 172 14.26 12.44 18.56
N GLY A 173 13.55 11.30 18.46
CA GLY A 173 12.22 11.24 17.85
C GLY A 173 11.15 11.99 18.66
N LEU A 174 11.19 11.88 19.99
CA LEU A 174 10.29 12.64 20.87
C LEU A 174 10.52 14.15 20.75
N ALA A 175 11.77 14.58 20.64
CA ALA A 175 12.10 15.98 20.47
C ALA A 175 11.52 16.53 19.15
N VAL A 176 11.57 15.75 18.06
CA VAL A 176 10.98 16.13 16.76
C VAL A 176 9.44 16.20 16.84
N GLN A 177 8.78 15.32 17.60
CA GLN A 177 7.33 15.33 17.76
C GLN A 177 6.79 16.60 18.46
N GLU A 178 7.62 17.24 19.29
CA GLU A 178 7.28 18.44 20.06
C GLU A 178 7.63 19.76 19.34
N LEU A 179 8.29 19.71 18.17
CA LEU A 179 8.60 20.89 17.33
C LEU A 179 7.40 21.32 16.49
#